data_AF-A0A1G1FXH5-F1
#
_entry.id   AF-A0A1G1FXH5-F1
#
_cell.length_a   1.000
_cell.length_b   1.000
_cell.length_c   1.000
_cell.angle_alpha   90.00
_cell.angle_beta   90.00
_cell.angle_gamma   90.00
#
_symmetry.space_group_name_H-M   'P 1'
#
loop_
_entity.id
_entity.type
_entity.pdbx_description
1 polymer ?
#
loop_
_entity_poly.entity_id
_entity_poly.type
_entity_poly.pdbx_seq_one_letter_code
_entity_poly.pdbx_strand_id
1 'polypeptide(L)'
;MFQMKKVLLVILLMGICICGCRAGTEKDTVAVKDTILKYNQLLSEGYAKMNMTPLREVATDEHALKVYHHMAALGEAKIRMESQLVNIEFLDIQFPQKYSAKVKTKEKWDYTHVNIGTKMPAQTVVQGLLYKLSYELIKKNGKWLVSSVSVLEGNKSSDKNLK
;
A
#
# COMPACT_ATOMS: atom_id res chain seq x y z
N MET A 1 -58.45 23.31 16.07
CA MET A 1 -57.25 23.79 15.34
C MET A 1 -55.99 23.28 16.06
N PHE A 2 -55.73 21.96 16.02
CA PHE A 2 -54.84 21.28 16.99
C PHE A 2 -53.73 20.42 16.33
N GLN A 3 -53.43 20.63 15.05
CA GLN A 3 -52.58 19.73 14.26
C GLN A 3 -51.29 20.36 13.68
N MET A 4 -51.10 21.68 13.77
CA MET A 4 -49.95 22.35 13.11
C MET A 4 -48.71 22.53 14.00
N LYS A 5 -48.78 22.30 15.32
CA LYS A 5 -47.64 22.54 16.23
C LYS A 5 -46.69 21.35 16.39
N LYS A 6 -47.09 20.14 15.99
CA LYS A 6 -46.25 18.93 16.15
C LYS A 6 -45.35 18.63 14.96
N VAL A 7 -45.68 19.13 13.77
CA VAL A 7 -44.90 18.88 12.54
C VAL A 7 -43.63 19.74 12.49
N LEU A 8 -43.65 20.94 13.09
CA LEU A 8 -42.47 21.80 13.14
C LEU A 8 -41.34 21.27 14.04
N LEU A 9 -41.65 20.41 15.01
CA LEU A 9 -40.67 19.86 15.94
C LEU A 9 -39.84 18.70 15.33
N VAL A 10 -40.35 18.06 14.27
CA VAL A 10 -39.69 16.90 13.64
C VAL A 10 -38.60 17.34 12.66
N ILE A 11 -38.74 18.52 12.03
CA ILE A 11 -37.76 19.03 11.05
C ILE A 11 -36.49 19.58 11.74
N LEU A 12 -36.58 20.00 13.01
CA LEU A 12 -35.44 20.51 13.78
C LEU A 12 -34.49 19.38 14.27
N LEU A 13 -34.92 18.12 14.26
CA LEU A 13 -34.11 16.99 14.73
C LEU A 13 -33.26 16.32 13.64
N MET A 14 -33.41 16.73 12.37
CA MET A 14 -32.72 16.12 11.22
C MET A 14 -31.40 16.82 10.85
N GLY A 15 -30.91 17.70 11.73
CA GLY A 15 -29.68 18.46 11.58
C GLY A 15 -28.46 17.83 12.26
N ILE A 16 -28.41 16.51 12.43
CA ILE A 16 -27.15 15.84 12.79
C ILE A 16 -26.32 15.77 11.50
N CYS A 17 -25.62 16.87 11.23
CA CYS A 17 -24.45 16.88 10.38
C CYS A 17 -23.51 15.79 10.91
N ILE A 18 -23.51 14.64 10.23
CA ILE A 18 -22.44 13.65 10.34
C ILE A 18 -21.24 14.28 9.63
N CYS A 19 -20.64 15.27 10.29
CA CYS A 19 -19.30 15.73 9.99
C CYS A 19 -18.42 14.55 10.41
N GLY A 20 -18.21 13.62 9.48
CA GLY A 20 -17.40 12.43 9.71
C GLY A 20 -16.06 12.89 10.28
N CYS A 21 -15.86 12.67 11.58
CA CYS A 21 -14.60 13.00 12.23
C CYS A 21 -13.51 12.28 11.46
N ARG A 22 -12.74 13.04 10.65
CA ARG A 22 -11.47 12.55 10.12
C ARG A 22 -10.58 12.34 11.35
N ALA A 23 -10.51 11.09 11.81
CA ALA A 23 -9.77 10.73 13.02
C ALA A 23 -8.26 10.95 12.90
N GLY A 24 -7.77 11.15 11.67
CA GLY A 24 -6.36 11.39 11.38
C GLY A 24 -5.98 12.86 11.53
N THR A 25 -4.84 13.08 12.17
CA THR A 25 -4.18 14.39 12.21
C THR A 25 -3.30 14.59 10.96
N GLU A 26 -2.89 15.83 10.70
CA GLU A 26 -1.86 16.12 9.68
C GLU A 26 -0.57 15.32 9.95
N LYS A 27 -0.16 15.22 11.21
CA LYS A 27 0.98 14.40 11.65
C LYS A 27 0.80 12.93 11.31
N ASP A 28 -0.39 12.36 11.49
CA ASP A 28 -0.65 10.97 11.11
C ASP A 28 -0.62 10.78 9.59
N THR A 29 -1.09 11.77 8.83
CA THR A 29 -1.04 11.73 7.36
C THR A 29 0.39 11.67 6.85
N VAL A 30 1.28 12.51 7.40
CA VAL A 30 2.72 12.49 7.07
C VAL A 30 3.34 11.16 7.47
N ALA A 31 3.11 10.70 8.71
CA ALA A 31 3.68 9.45 9.20
C ALA A 31 3.24 8.22 8.38
N VAL A 32 1.98 8.17 7.94
CA VAL A 32 1.47 7.10 7.07
C VAL A 32 2.15 7.11 5.71
N LYS A 33 2.32 8.29 5.08
CA LYS A 33 3.03 8.41 3.80
C LYS A 33 4.49 7.95 3.93
N ASP A 34 5.18 8.42 4.96
CA ASP A 34 6.57 8.03 5.22
C ASP A 34 6.71 6.53 5.44
N THR A 35 5.75 5.92 6.16
CA THR A 35 5.70 4.47 6.38
C THR A 35 5.56 3.72 5.06
N ILE A 36 4.68 4.16 4.15
CA ILE A 36 4.47 3.52 2.83
C ILE A 36 5.70 3.69 1.94
N LEU A 37 6.33 4.86 1.94
CA LEU A 37 7.56 5.09 1.18
C LEU A 37 8.69 4.20 1.68
N LYS A 38 8.89 4.12 3.00
CA LYS A 38 9.89 3.25 3.62
C LYS A 38 9.58 1.77 3.37
N TYR A 39 8.31 1.37 3.42
CA TYR A 39 7.86 0.02 3.07
C TYR A 39 8.29 -0.35 1.65
N ASN A 40 8.00 0.50 0.66
CA ASN A 40 8.35 0.22 -0.74
C ASN A 40 9.87 0.19 -0.99
N GLN A 41 10.62 1.04 -0.29
CA GLN A 41 12.09 0.98 -0.31
C GLN A 41 12.59 -0.36 0.24
N LEU A 42 12.18 -0.73 1.45
CA LEU A 42 12.62 -1.97 2.09
C LEU A 42 12.16 -3.21 1.34
N LEU A 43 10.99 -3.16 0.72
CA LEU A 43 10.48 -4.22 -0.16
C LEU A 43 11.42 -4.44 -1.36
N SER A 44 11.77 -3.36 -2.06
CA SER A 44 12.66 -3.41 -3.22
C SER A 44 14.05 -3.91 -2.85
N GLU A 45 14.60 -3.39 -1.76
CA GLU A 45 15.89 -3.85 -1.23
C GLU A 45 15.84 -5.33 -0.79
N GLY A 46 14.73 -5.74 -0.17
CA GLY A 46 14.55 -7.10 0.33
C GLY A 46 14.53 -8.13 -0.79
N TYR A 47 13.80 -7.86 -1.88
CA TYR A 47 13.84 -8.71 -3.07
C TYR A 47 15.22 -8.74 -3.74
N ALA A 48 15.86 -7.57 -3.88
CA ALA A 48 17.16 -7.49 -4.54
C ALA A 48 18.27 -8.19 -3.74
N LYS A 49 18.21 -8.14 -2.40
CA LYS A 49 19.22 -8.73 -1.49
C LYS A 49 18.83 -10.11 -0.96
N MET A 50 17.65 -10.64 -1.32
CA MET A 50 17.08 -11.86 -0.76
C MET A 50 17.02 -11.84 0.78
N ASN A 51 16.70 -10.67 1.36
CA ASN A 51 16.59 -10.48 2.80
C ASN A 51 15.41 -9.58 3.15
N MET A 52 14.28 -10.19 3.53
CA MET A 52 13.06 -9.46 3.90
C MET A 52 12.97 -9.07 5.37
N THR A 53 13.98 -9.40 6.19
CA THR A 53 13.99 -9.11 7.64
C THR A 53 13.72 -7.63 7.96
N PRO A 54 14.34 -6.65 7.27
CA PRO A 54 14.13 -5.24 7.56
C PRO A 54 12.68 -4.77 7.38
N LEU A 55 11.87 -5.44 6.56
CA LEU A 55 10.49 -5.02 6.27
C LEU A 55 9.62 -4.95 7.54
N ARG A 56 9.96 -5.73 8.57
CA ARG A 56 9.30 -5.74 9.89
C ARG A 56 9.38 -4.40 10.64
N GLU A 57 10.26 -3.48 10.22
CA GLU A 57 10.31 -2.12 10.78
C GLU A 57 9.05 -1.30 10.48
N VAL A 58 8.38 -1.59 9.36
CA VAL A 58 7.27 -0.79 8.82
C VAL A 58 6.07 -1.63 8.41
N ALA A 59 6.14 -2.95 8.57
CA ALA A 59 5.06 -3.88 8.32
C ALA A 59 4.76 -4.70 9.58
N THR A 60 3.52 -5.16 9.70
CA THR A 60 3.17 -6.17 10.70
C THR A 60 3.94 -7.46 10.45
N ASP A 61 4.20 -8.25 11.49
CA ASP A 61 4.92 -9.53 11.37
C ASP A 61 4.21 -10.49 10.39
N GLU A 62 2.87 -10.53 10.44
CA GLU A 62 2.07 -11.37 9.55
C GLU A 62 2.25 -10.96 8.08
N HIS A 63 2.18 -9.66 7.79
CA HIS A 63 2.36 -9.16 6.43
C HIS A 63 3.80 -9.35 5.94
N ALA A 64 4.79 -9.06 6.78
CA ALA A 64 6.19 -9.27 6.46
C ALA A 64 6.49 -10.76 6.16
N LEU A 65 5.87 -11.68 6.89
CA LEU A 65 6.00 -13.12 6.66
C LEU A 65 5.41 -13.55 5.30
N LYS A 66 4.24 -13.03 4.92
CA LYS A 66 3.64 -13.28 3.60
C LYS A 66 4.58 -12.84 2.47
N VAL A 67 5.17 -11.65 2.60
CA VAL A 67 6.13 -11.12 1.62
C VAL A 67 7.42 -11.93 1.61
N TYR A 68 7.91 -12.37 2.77
CA TYR A 68 9.06 -13.26 2.87
C TYR A 68 8.85 -14.57 2.11
N HIS A 69 7.67 -15.21 2.25
CA HIS A 69 7.37 -16.45 1.53
C HIS A 69 7.37 -16.26 0.01
N HIS A 70 6.85 -15.14 -0.49
CA HIS A 70 6.91 -14.83 -1.91
C HIS A 70 8.37 -14.66 -2.40
N MET A 71 9.19 -13.93 -1.64
CA MET A 71 10.63 -13.81 -1.93
C MET A 71 11.33 -15.18 -1.90
N ALA A 72 11.04 -16.03 -0.91
CA ALA A 72 11.62 -17.36 -0.79
C ALA A 72 11.30 -18.24 -2.00
N ALA A 73 10.05 -18.21 -2.48
CA ALA A 73 9.63 -18.94 -3.68
C ALA A 73 10.41 -18.53 -4.94
N LEU A 74 10.73 -17.23 -5.10
CA LEU A 74 11.63 -16.78 -6.17
C LEU A 74 13.04 -17.38 -6.00
N GLY A 75 13.53 -17.40 -4.76
CA GLY A 75 14.84 -17.97 -4.41
C GLY A 75 14.95 -19.46 -4.71
N GLU A 76 13.88 -20.24 -4.50
CA GLU A 76 13.80 -21.65 -4.88
C GLU A 76 13.95 -21.84 -6.39
N ALA A 77 13.42 -20.90 -7.20
CA ALA A 77 13.62 -20.84 -8.64
C ALA A 77 15.00 -20.27 -9.05
N LYS A 78 15.90 -20.00 -8.09
CA LYS A 78 17.22 -19.37 -8.28
C LYS A 78 17.14 -17.98 -8.93
N ILE A 79 16.04 -17.27 -8.70
CA ILE A 79 15.77 -15.94 -9.23
C ILE A 79 15.63 -14.96 -8.06
N ARG A 80 16.11 -13.74 -8.25
CA ARG A 80 15.78 -12.59 -7.41
C ARG A 80 15.14 -11.51 -8.27
N MET A 81 14.35 -10.65 -7.65
CA MET A 81 13.73 -9.51 -8.33
C MET A 81 14.48 -8.24 -7.96
N GLU A 82 14.89 -7.49 -8.97
CA GLU A 82 15.35 -6.11 -8.80
C GLU A 82 14.21 -5.19 -9.22
N SER A 83 13.62 -4.48 -8.27
CA SER A 83 12.51 -3.56 -8.52
C SER A 83 12.88 -2.13 -8.16
N GLN A 84 12.35 -1.18 -8.91
CA GLN A 84 12.48 0.24 -8.66
C GLN A 84 11.11 0.90 -8.71
N LEU A 85 10.75 1.58 -7.61
CA LEU A 85 9.60 2.48 -7.59
C LEU A 85 10.00 3.76 -8.32
N VAL A 86 9.47 3.95 -9.53
CA VAL A 86 9.76 5.11 -10.37
C VAL A 86 8.94 6.31 -9.92
N ASN A 87 7.68 6.09 -9.58
CA ASN A 87 6.79 7.15 -9.10
C ASN A 87 5.70 6.59 -8.20
N ILE A 88 5.25 7.40 -7.23
CA ILE A 88 4.13 7.11 -6.35
C ILE A 88 3.28 8.38 -6.18
N GLU A 89 2.00 8.25 -6.44
CA GLU A 89 1.00 9.28 -6.22
C GLU A 89 0.01 8.79 -5.14
N PHE A 90 -0.17 9.58 -4.08
CA PHE A 90 -1.15 9.29 -3.03
C PHE A 90 -2.51 9.85 -3.45
N LEU A 91 -3.44 8.97 -3.81
CA LEU A 91 -4.75 9.32 -4.35
C LEU A 91 -5.75 9.66 -3.24
N ASP A 92 -5.73 8.89 -2.16
CA ASP A 92 -6.70 8.99 -1.07
C ASP A 92 -6.10 8.46 0.22
N ILE A 93 -6.36 9.15 1.34
CA ILE A 93 -5.91 8.76 2.68
C ILE A 93 -7.10 8.93 3.62
N GLN A 94 -7.54 7.80 4.17
CA GLN A 94 -8.68 7.74 5.09
C GLN A 94 -8.24 7.17 6.43
N PHE A 95 -8.82 7.71 7.50
CA PHE A 95 -8.63 7.23 8.86
C PHE A 95 -9.97 6.74 9.40
N PRO A 96 -10.40 5.51 9.03
CA PRO A 96 -11.70 4.99 9.43
C PRO A 96 -11.82 4.84 10.95
N GLN A 97 -10.68 4.67 11.64
CA GLN A 97 -10.59 4.56 13.09
C GLN A 97 -9.31 5.24 13.59
N LYS A 98 -9.24 5.57 14.88
CA LYS A 98 -8.10 6.27 15.50
C LYS A 98 -6.73 5.62 15.24
N TYR A 99 -6.69 4.30 15.11
CA TYR A 99 -5.46 3.51 14.95
C TYR A 99 -5.45 2.70 13.65
N SER A 100 -6.23 3.13 12.65
CA SER A 100 -6.29 2.50 11.34
C SER A 100 -6.25 3.56 10.25
N ALA A 101 -5.54 3.27 9.17
CA ALA A 101 -5.53 4.07 7.96
C ALA A 101 -5.73 3.18 6.73
N LYS A 102 -6.42 3.71 5.73
CA LYS A 102 -6.54 3.13 4.40
C LYS A 102 -6.03 4.12 3.38
N VAL A 103 -5.08 3.70 2.56
CA VAL A 103 -4.40 4.57 1.60
C VAL A 103 -4.51 3.98 0.21
N LYS A 104 -4.91 4.79 -0.76
CA LYS A 104 -4.85 4.43 -2.16
C LYS A 104 -3.68 5.13 -2.82
N THR A 105 -2.91 4.39 -3.58
CA THR A 105 -1.78 4.92 -4.36
C THR A 105 -1.94 4.57 -5.82
N LYS A 106 -1.31 5.37 -6.67
CA LYS A 106 -0.98 5.00 -8.05
C LYS A 106 0.53 4.96 -8.17
N GLU A 107 1.05 3.83 -8.59
CA GLU A 107 2.49 3.55 -8.57
C GLU A 107 2.96 3.11 -9.94
N LYS A 108 4.16 3.59 -10.30
CA LYS A 108 4.89 3.18 -11.49
C LYS A 108 6.13 2.41 -11.07
N TRP A 109 6.26 1.19 -11.57
CA TRP A 109 7.33 0.27 -11.22
C TRP A 109 8.09 -0.19 -12.45
N ASP A 110 9.39 -0.32 -12.29
CA ASP A 110 10.26 -1.07 -13.18
C ASP A 110 10.78 -2.28 -12.41
N TYR A 111 10.84 -3.46 -13.05
CA TYR A 111 11.47 -4.62 -12.43
C TYR A 111 12.16 -5.54 -13.43
N THR A 112 13.16 -6.25 -12.93
CA THR A 112 13.88 -7.30 -13.66
C THR A 112 14.02 -8.54 -12.81
N HIS A 113 13.73 -9.70 -13.38
CA HIS A 113 14.14 -10.97 -12.77
C HIS A 113 15.60 -11.26 -13.12
N VAL A 114 16.42 -11.54 -12.11
CA VAL A 114 17.85 -11.80 -12.24
C VAL A 114 18.16 -13.20 -11.71
N ASN A 115 18.87 -13.99 -12.49
CA ASN A 115 19.38 -15.28 -12.03
C ASN A 115 20.45 -15.05 -10.95
N ILE A 116 20.29 -15.69 -9.79
CA ILE A 116 21.17 -15.47 -8.64
C ILE A 116 22.60 -15.97 -8.93
N GLY A 117 22.74 -17.10 -9.64
CA GLY A 117 24.04 -17.72 -9.91
C GLY A 117 24.83 -17.01 -11.01
N THR A 118 24.18 -16.69 -12.13
CA THR A 118 24.85 -16.08 -13.29
C THR A 118 24.85 -14.56 -13.26
N LYS A 119 24.02 -13.93 -12.41
CA LYS A 119 23.74 -12.49 -12.39
C LYS A 119 23.19 -11.94 -13.71
N MET A 120 22.80 -12.80 -14.64
CA MET A 120 22.18 -12.40 -15.90
C MET A 120 20.66 -12.25 -15.74
N PRO A 121 20.02 -11.37 -16.52
CA PRO A 121 18.57 -11.28 -16.57
C PRO A 121 17.95 -12.65 -16.89
N ALA A 122 17.01 -13.08 -16.07
CA ALA A 122 16.39 -14.40 -16.16
C ALA A 122 15.32 -14.50 -17.26
N GLN A 123 14.86 -13.37 -17.84
CA GLN A 123 14.14 -13.18 -19.12
C GLN A 123 13.15 -12.00 -19.07
N THR A 124 12.64 -11.65 -17.89
CA THR A 124 11.61 -10.60 -17.74
C THR A 124 12.22 -9.27 -17.32
N VAL A 125 12.11 -8.28 -18.20
CA VAL A 125 12.31 -6.86 -17.89
C VAL A 125 10.97 -6.18 -18.14
N VAL A 126 10.43 -5.53 -17.12
CA VAL A 126 9.19 -4.75 -17.25
C VAL A 126 9.48 -3.31 -16.88
N GLN A 127 9.08 -2.39 -17.77
CA GLN A 127 9.20 -0.96 -17.56
C GLN A 127 7.83 -0.29 -17.56
N GLY A 128 7.63 0.61 -16.61
CA GLY A 128 6.45 1.44 -16.50
C GLY A 128 5.18 0.66 -16.15
N LEU A 129 5.31 -0.40 -15.37
CA LEU A 129 4.16 -1.13 -14.84
C LEU A 129 3.37 -0.22 -13.92
N LEU A 130 2.08 -0.03 -14.23
CA LEU A 130 1.20 0.84 -13.47
C LEU A 130 0.26 0.02 -12.60
N TYR A 131 0.33 0.29 -11.29
CA TYR A 131 -0.60 -0.26 -10.31
C TYR A 131 -1.38 0.84 -9.61
N LYS A 132 -2.65 0.57 -9.32
CA LYS A 132 -3.37 1.23 -8.24
C LYS A 132 -3.44 0.27 -7.07
N LEU A 133 -2.87 0.65 -5.94
CA LEU A 133 -2.81 -0.18 -4.74
C LEU A 133 -3.68 0.41 -3.63
N SER A 134 -4.17 -0.47 -2.75
CA SER A 134 -4.77 -0.12 -1.47
C SER A 134 -3.92 -0.69 -0.35
N TYR A 135 -3.41 0.19 0.50
CA TYR A 135 -2.73 -0.15 1.74
C TYR A 135 -3.70 -0.07 2.89
N GLU A 136 -3.62 -1.04 3.79
CA GLU A 136 -4.19 -0.93 5.13
C GLU A 136 -3.04 -0.83 6.12
N LEU A 137 -3.17 0.12 7.04
CA LEU A 137 -2.19 0.36 8.09
C LEU A 137 -2.88 0.34 9.44
N ILE A 138 -2.15 -0.17 10.43
CA ILE A 138 -2.53 -0.14 11.83
C ILE A 138 -1.48 0.63 12.64
N LYS A 139 -1.91 1.34 13.68
CA LYS A 139 -1.01 2.01 14.62
C LYS A 139 -0.81 1.14 15.84
N LYS A 140 0.42 0.65 16.05
CA LYS A 140 0.81 -0.15 17.22
C LYS A 140 1.99 0.52 17.92
N ASN A 141 1.88 0.69 19.24
CA ASN A 141 2.93 1.33 20.06
C ASN A 141 3.39 2.69 19.49
N GLY A 142 2.45 3.50 19.01
CA GLY A 142 2.72 4.83 18.44
C GLY A 142 3.27 4.83 17.00
N LYS A 143 3.55 3.67 16.41
CA LYS A 143 4.09 3.54 15.04
C LYS A 143 3.03 3.03 14.09
N TRP A 144 2.98 3.59 12.88
CA TRP A 144 2.17 3.07 11.78
C TRP A 144 2.89 1.88 11.14
N LEU A 145 2.14 0.83 10.83
CA LEU A 145 2.65 -0.40 10.22
C LEU A 145 1.70 -0.82 9.11
N VAL A 146 2.25 -1.22 7.96
CA VAL A 146 1.49 -1.84 6.87
C VAL A 146 1.01 -3.22 7.30
N SER A 147 -0.31 -3.41 7.33
CA SER A 147 -0.94 -4.69 7.65
C SER A 147 -1.36 -5.47 6.41
N SER A 148 -1.68 -4.78 5.32
CA SER A 148 -2.02 -5.43 4.05
C SER A 148 -1.79 -4.48 2.87
N VAL A 149 -1.55 -5.07 1.69
CA VAL A 149 -1.50 -4.37 0.41
C VAL A 149 -2.33 -5.19 -0.58
N SER A 150 -3.25 -4.54 -1.28
CA SER A 150 -4.11 -5.16 -2.29
C SER A 150 -4.06 -4.40 -3.61
N VAL A 151 -4.07 -5.11 -4.73
CA VAL A 151 -4.17 -4.50 -6.06
C VAL A 151 -5.62 -4.11 -6.33
N LEU A 152 -5.86 -2.82 -6.60
CA LEU A 152 -7.16 -2.31 -7.05
C LEU A 152 -7.28 -2.37 -8.57
N GLU A 153 -6.20 -2.04 -9.27
CA GLU A 153 -6.10 -2.06 -10.72
C GLU A 153 -4.63 -2.28 -11.11
N GLY A 154 -4.38 -3.06 -12.15
CA GLY A 154 -3.03 -3.27 -12.67
C GLY A 154 -3.08 -3.53 -14.16
N ASN A 155 -2.37 -2.70 -14.93
CA ASN A 155 -2.20 -2.90 -16.36
C ASN A 155 -0.71 -3.04 -16.65
N LYS A 156 -0.31 -4.16 -17.25
CA LYS A 156 0.99 -4.26 -17.88
C LYS A 156 1.02 -3.21 -18.99
N SER A 157 1.94 -2.25 -18.92
CA SER A 157 2.31 -1.48 -20.10
C SER A 157 2.65 -2.50 -21.19
N SER A 158 1.89 -2.46 -22.28
CA SER A 158 1.90 -3.43 -23.35
C SER A 158 3.32 -3.70 -23.83
N ASP A 159 3.78 -4.93 -23.64
CA ASP A 159 4.97 -5.49 -24.28
C ASP A 159 4.66 -5.66 -25.77
N LYS A 160 4.79 -4.57 -26.53
CA LYS A 160 4.88 -4.64 -28.00
C LYS A 160 6.35 -4.93 -28.33
N ASN A 161 6.57 -6.15 -28.81
CA ASN A 161 7.76 -6.69 -29.48
C ASN A 161 8.65 -7.59 -28.62
N LEU A 162 8.27 -8.86 -28.53
CA LEU A 162 9.17 -9.98 -28.74
C LEU A 162 8.47 -10.97 -29.68
N LYS A 163 8.77 -10.84 -30.98
CA LYS A 163 8.59 -11.90 -31.98
C LYS A 163 9.83 -12.78 -31.94
#